data_AF-A0A5C3LIB7-F1
#
_entry.id   AF-A0A5C3LIB7-F1
#
_cell.length_a   1.000
_cell.length_b   1.000
_cell.length_c   1.000
_cell.angle_alpha   90.00
_cell.angle_beta   90.00
_cell.angle_gamma   90.00
#
_symmetry.space_group_name_H-M   'P 1'
#
loop_
_entity.id
_entity.type
_entity.pdbx_description
1 polymer ?
#
loop_
_entity_poly.entity_id
_entity_poly.type
_entity_poly.pdbx_seq_one_letter_code
_entity_poly.pdbx_strand_id
1 'polypeptide(L)'
;LTAYTEIGGSKAWTLWDIGSTMSGITPSYVHVAKIMAYPLTNPYILQLGTIGSCASITHGVNNIEYLNIANFDQFDMIISTPLMHCNNVILDFW
;
A
#
# COMPACT_ATOMS: atom_id res chain seq x y z
N LEU A 1 -4.23 12.32 3.69
CA LEU A 1 -5.56 12.34 3.02
C LEU A 1 -6.12 10.92 3.05
N THR A 2 -7.41 10.69 3.25
CA THR A 2 -8.01 9.34 3.21
C THR A 2 -9.15 9.29 2.21
N ALA A 3 -9.17 8.27 1.36
CA ALA A 3 -10.20 8.09 0.34
C ALA A 3 -10.37 6.60 0.01
N TYR A 4 -11.51 6.24 -0.57
CA TYR A 4 -11.68 4.92 -1.16
C TYR A 4 -10.97 4.83 -2.50
N THR A 5 -10.13 3.82 -2.69
CA THR A 5 -9.51 3.51 -3.99
C THR A 5 -9.97 2.15 -4.47
N GLU A 6 -10.16 2.00 -5.78
CA GLU A 6 -10.57 0.72 -6.36
C GLU A 6 -9.34 -0.12 -6.70
N ILE A 7 -9.27 -1.33 -6.16
CA ILE A 7 -8.23 -2.31 -6.48
C ILE A 7 -8.80 -3.73 -6.40
N GLY A 8 -8.51 -4.55 -7.40
CA GLY A 8 -9.05 -5.91 -7.47
C GLY A 8 -10.58 -5.97 -7.59
N GLY A 9 -11.22 -4.95 -8.18
CA GLY A 9 -12.67 -4.87 -8.33
C GLY A 9 -13.45 -4.60 -7.03
N SER A 10 -12.76 -4.14 -5.97
CA SER A 10 -13.36 -3.76 -4.69
C SER A 10 -12.73 -2.45 -4.18
N LYS A 11 -13.42 -1.78 -3.24
CA LYS A 11 -12.97 -0.51 -2.65
C LYS A 11 -12.12 -0.77 -1.40
N ALA A 12 -10.89 -0.27 -1.39
CA ALA A 12 -9.99 -0.25 -0.24
C ALA A 12 -10.08 1.09 0.48
N TRP A 13 -10.09 1.07 1.81
CA TRP A 13 -9.92 2.29 2.61
C TRP A 13 -8.45 2.71 2.64
N THR A 14 -8.12 3.81 1.94
CA THR A 14 -6.73 4.11 1.58
C THR A 14 -6.25 5.41 2.20
N LEU A 15 -5.08 5.35 2.84
CA LEU A 15 -4.32 6.51 3.27
C LEU A 15 -3.38 6.97 2.15
N TRP A 16 -3.50 8.23 1.75
CA TRP A 16 -2.56 8.92 0.87
C TRP A 16 -1.54 9.64 1.75
N ASP A 17 -0.32 9.11 1.75
CA ASP A 17 0.78 9.54 2.60
C ASP A 17 1.99 10.00 1.78
N ILE A 18 2.26 11.30 1.81
CA ILE A 18 3.39 11.92 1.12
C ILE A 18 4.72 11.66 1.88
N GLY A 19 4.64 11.33 3.17
CA GLY A 19 5.81 11.02 4.00
C GLY A 19 6.35 9.60 3.80
N SER A 20 5.56 8.71 3.18
CA SER A 20 5.95 7.33 2.94
C SER A 20 6.80 7.18 1.68
N THR A 21 7.86 6.38 1.78
CA THR A 21 8.69 5.95 0.64
C THR A 21 8.13 4.72 -0.05
N MET A 22 7.17 4.02 0.53
CA MET A 22 6.63 2.79 -0.05
C MET A 22 5.14 2.60 0.18
N SER A 23 4.45 2.15 -0.87
CA SER A 23 3.03 1.85 -0.85
C SER A 23 2.82 0.41 -0.41
N GLY A 24 1.66 0.14 0.19
CA GLY A 24 1.34 -1.21 0.60
C GLY A 24 -0.15 -1.44 0.80
N ILE A 25 -0.50 -2.71 0.97
CA ILE A 25 -1.85 -3.22 1.12
C ILE A 25 -1.88 -4.29 2.21
N THR A 26 -2.98 -4.40 2.94
CA THR A 26 -3.10 -5.41 4.00
C THR A 26 -3.28 -6.82 3.42
N PRO A 27 -2.71 -7.85 4.07
CA PRO A 27 -2.93 -9.23 3.65
C PRO A 27 -4.42 -9.63 3.72
N SER A 28 -5.15 -9.09 4.70
CA SER A 28 -6.59 -9.32 4.85
C SER A 28 -7.36 -8.80 3.64
N TYR A 29 -7.05 -7.60 3.16
CA TYR A 29 -7.68 -7.04 1.97
C TYR A 29 -7.33 -7.85 0.72
N VAL A 30 -6.05 -8.19 0.53
CA VAL A 30 -5.60 -9.01 -0.61
C VAL A 30 -6.35 -10.34 -0.68
N HIS A 31 -6.56 -10.98 0.48
CA HIS A 31 -7.32 -12.22 0.57
C HIS A 31 -8.79 -12.06 0.15
N VAL A 32 -9.48 -11.04 0.69
CA VAL A 32 -10.90 -10.79 0.40
C VAL A 32 -11.12 -10.37 -1.05
N ALA A 33 -10.27 -9.49 -1.58
CA ALA A 33 -10.32 -9.00 -2.94
C ALA A 33 -9.79 -10.02 -3.98
N LYS A 34 -9.31 -11.19 -3.54
CA LYS A 34 -8.70 -12.23 -4.39
C LYS A 34 -7.61 -11.69 -5.31
N ILE A 35 -6.85 -10.74 -4.80
CA ILE A 35 -5.75 -10.12 -5.54
C ILE A 35 -4.60 -11.12 -5.60
N MET A 36 -4.03 -11.31 -6.81
CA MET A 36 -2.87 -12.17 -6.97
C MET A 36 -1.64 -11.53 -6.32
N ALA A 37 -1.12 -12.20 -5.29
CA ALA A 37 0.09 -11.83 -4.57
C ALA A 37 1.23 -12.77 -4.95
N TYR A 38 2.40 -12.20 -5.26
CA TYR A 38 3.61 -12.96 -5.59
C TYR A 38 4.58 -12.88 -4.42
N PRO A 39 5.12 -14.00 -3.92
CA PRO A 39 6.10 -14.00 -2.85
C PRO A 39 7.38 -13.29 -3.32
N LEU A 40 7.94 -12.47 -2.45
CA LEU A 40 9.21 -11.82 -2.73
C LEU A 40 10.35 -12.80 -2.50
N THR A 41 11.32 -12.78 -3.40
CA THR A 41 12.54 -13.59 -3.28
C THR A 41 13.36 -13.19 -2.04
N ASN A 42 13.21 -11.95 -1.56
CA ASN A 42 13.84 -11.49 -0.33
C ASN A 42 12.86 -10.62 0.48
N PRO A 43 12.26 -11.13 1.57
CA PRO A 43 11.37 -10.33 2.42
C PRO A 43 12.17 -9.22 3.11
N TYR A 44 11.60 -8.02 3.18
CA TYR A 44 12.22 -6.88 3.85
C TYR A 44 11.34 -6.41 5.02
N ILE A 45 11.97 -6.07 6.13
CA ILE A 45 11.26 -5.47 7.27
C ILE A 45 11.10 -3.98 6.97
N LEU A 46 9.86 -3.53 6.79
CA LEU A 46 9.56 -2.11 6.68
C LEU A 46 9.52 -1.53 8.09
N GLN A 47 10.47 -0.66 8.37
CA GLN A 47 10.45 0.15 9.58
C GLN A 47 9.62 1.40 9.29
N LEU A 48 8.41 1.45 9.85
CA LEU A 48 7.54 2.60 9.70
C LEU A 48 8.10 3.76 10.55
N GLY A 49 7.89 5.00 10.11
CA GLY A 49 8.41 6.21 10.78
C GLY A 49 7.87 6.45 12.20
N THR A 50 7.01 5.57 12.71
CA THR A 50 6.51 5.60 14.08
C THR A 50 7.27 4.58 14.92
N ILE A 51 7.91 5.04 16.00
CA ILE A 51 8.65 4.19 16.94
C ILE A 51 7.75 3.03 17.39
N GLY A 52 8.16 1.80 17.09
CA GLY A 52 7.48 0.57 17.52
C GLY A 52 6.56 -0.10 16.49
N SER A 53 6.32 0.51 15.32
CA SER A 53 5.55 -0.13 14.25
C SER A 53 6.49 -0.83 13.25
N CYS A 54 6.49 -2.16 13.28
CA CYS A 54 7.21 -3.02 12.35
C CYS A 54 6.20 -3.71 11.44
N ALA A 55 6.26 -3.44 10.13
CA ALA A 55 5.50 -4.18 9.14
C ALA A 55 6.45 -5.08 8.34
N SER A 56 6.12 -6.36 8.19
CA SER A 56 6.90 -7.29 7.37
C SER A 56 6.34 -7.30 5.95
N ILE A 57 7.20 -7.06 4.97
CA ILE A 57 6.85 -7.13 3.55
C ILE A 57 7.19 -8.52 3.05
N THR A 58 6.16 -9.25 2.61
CA THR A 58 6.33 -10.66 2.21
C THR A 58 5.93 -10.93 0.76
N HIS A 59 5.14 -10.05 0.16
CA HIS A 59 4.55 -10.28 -1.16
C HIS A 59 4.33 -8.96 -1.92
N GLY A 60 4.35 -9.03 -3.25
CA GLY A 60 3.99 -7.94 -4.17
C GLY A 60 2.68 -8.23 -4.92
N VAL A 61 1.90 -7.19 -5.22
CA VAL A 61 0.73 -7.30 -6.13
C VAL A 61 1.13 -6.81 -7.51
N ASN A 62 0.74 -7.55 -8.56
CA ASN A 62 1.03 -7.15 -9.94
C ASN A 62 -0.26 -6.63 -10.61
N ASN A 63 -0.40 -5.30 -10.64
CA ASN A 63 -1.27 -4.58 -11.57
C ASN A 63 -0.68 -3.18 -11.71
N ILE A 64 0.15 -3.01 -12.73
CA ILE A 64 0.76 -1.76 -13.20
C ILE A 64 1.83 -1.16 -12.24
N GLU A 65 1.70 -1.28 -10.92
CA GLU A 65 2.71 -0.83 -9.95
C GLU A 65 2.82 -1.74 -8.72
N TYR A 66 4.01 -1.75 -8.11
CA TYR A 66 4.38 -2.67 -7.05
C TYR A 66 3.84 -2.21 -5.68
N LEU A 67 2.91 -2.99 -5.11
CA LEU A 67 2.41 -2.80 -3.75
C LEU A 67 2.96 -3.85 -2.80
N ASN A 68 3.42 -3.41 -1.63
CA ASN A 68 3.90 -4.30 -0.58
C ASN A 68 2.75 -4.85 0.25
N ILE A 69 2.77 -6.14 0.56
CA ILE A 69 1.85 -6.69 1.54
C ILE A 69 2.40 -6.46 2.95
N ALA A 70 1.67 -5.67 3.76
CA ALA A 70 2.06 -5.24 5.10
C ALA A 70 0.82 -5.08 6.00
N ASN A 71 0.93 -5.39 7.29
CA ASN A 71 -0.16 -5.17 8.23
C ASN A 71 -0.27 -3.68 8.62
N PHE A 72 -1.46 -3.11 8.47
CA PHE A 72 -1.80 -1.76 8.92
C PHE A 72 -3.02 -1.84 9.83
N ASP A 73 -3.07 -0.98 10.85
CA ASP A 73 -4.13 -1.05 11.87
C ASP A 73 -5.45 -0.44 11.39
N GLN A 74 -5.40 0.68 10.65
CA GLN A 74 -6.59 1.50 10.35
C GLN A 74 -6.97 1.56 8.87
N PHE A 75 -6.08 1.16 7.98
CA PHE A 75 -6.24 1.33 6.53
C PHE A 75 -6.03 0.01 5.82
N ASP A 76 -6.77 -0.23 4.76
CA ASP A 76 -6.56 -1.39 3.89
C ASP A 76 -5.34 -1.19 2.99
N MET A 77 -5.03 0.07 2.66
CA MET A 77 -3.95 0.42 1.74
C MET A 77 -3.30 1.76 2.11
N ILE A 78 -2.02 1.90 1.80
CA ILE A 78 -1.28 3.15 1.85
C ILE A 78 -0.72 3.42 0.45
N ILE A 79 -1.01 4.61 -0.08
CA ILE A 79 -0.41 5.15 -1.29
C ILE A 79 0.67 6.13 -0.89
N SER A 80 1.87 5.90 -1.40
CA SER A 80 3.10 6.64 -1.10
C SER A 80 3.49 7.57 -2.25
N THR A 81 4.38 8.52 -1.96
CA THR A 81 4.86 9.51 -2.95
C THR A 81 5.38 8.88 -4.24
N PRO A 82 6.17 7.79 -4.24
CA PRO A 82 6.58 7.15 -5.49
C PRO A 82 5.41 6.70 -6.38
N LEU A 83 4.38 6.08 -5.79
CA LEU A 83 3.19 5.62 -6.51
C LEU A 83 2.37 6.82 -7.04
N MET A 84 2.26 7.87 -6.25
CA MET A 84 1.64 9.13 -6.67
C MET A 84 2.36 9.73 -7.88
N HIS A 85 3.70 9.77 -7.84
CA HIS A 85 4.52 10.33 -8.91
C HIS A 85 4.45 9.49 -10.19
N CYS A 86 4.48 8.16 -10.10
CA CYS A 86 4.34 7.27 -11.26
C CYS A 86 2.97 7.44 -11.96
N ASN A 87 1.93 7.78 -11.20
CA ASN A 87 0.58 8.02 -11.72
C ASN A 87 0.27 9.50 -12.00
N ASN A 88 1.25 10.41 -11.96
CA ASN A 88 1.06 11.86 -12.15
C ASN A 88 -0.03 12.46 -11.25
N VAL A 89 -0.16 11.96 -10.02
CA VAL A 89 -1.11 12.50 -9.04
C VAL A 89 -0.63 13.88 -8.59
N ILE A 90 -1.52 14.85 -8.66
CA ILE A 90 -1.29 16.21 -8.17
C ILE A 90 -2.13 16.39 -6.91
N LEU A 91 -1.47 16.75 -5.81
CA LEU A 91 -2.17 17.25 -4.63
C LEU A 91 -2.37 18.74 -4.77
N ASP A 92 -3.56 19.13 -5.18
CA ASP A 92 -3.97 20.53 -5.26
C ASP A 92 -4.68 20.96 -3.97
N PHE A 93 -4.29 22.11 -3.44
CA PHE A 93 -4.82 22.69 -2.21
C PHE A 93 -5.62 23.97 -2.45
N TRP A 94 -5.75 24.40 -3.71
CA TRP A 94 -6.32 25.68 -4.12
C TRP A 94 -7.75 25.57 -4.64
#